data_AF-A0A1E7ETC6-F1
#
_entry.id   AF-A0A1E7ETC6-F1
#
_cell.length_a   1.000
_cell.length_b   1.000
_cell.length_c   1.000
_cell.angle_alpha   90.00
_cell.angle_beta   90.00
_cell.angle_gamma   90.00
#
_symmetry.space_group_name_H-M   'P 1'
#
loop_
_entity.id
_entity.type
_entity.pdbx_description
1 polymer ?
#
loop_
_entity_poly.entity_id
_entity_poly.type
_entity_poly.pdbx_seq_one_letter_code
_entity_poly.pdbx_strand_id
1 'polypeptide(L)'
;MESNCSCDDGRPVITESGESFRILIEEFLNGNDVSADGTNLDISNVPINCWNTGSVTDMSFAFERKQTFNEPIECWNTSQVTSMEFMFNAASIFEQSIGEWNTSSVKNMEGMFQNTTVFNEPIGEWNTSSVKNMNSMFRFNEVFNQPIGEWNTSSVKTMFIMFESAVSFNQPIGDWDTSAVTFNPPPNFYGAMVNMFKDASSFNQSIDAWDISNVTFMLGMFDGASSFNQCLSTW
;
A
#
# COMPACT_ATOMS: atom_id res chain seq x y z
N MET A 1 -7.99 -7.86 18.56
CA MET A 1 -7.13 -7.88 19.75
C MET A 1 -7.00 -6.44 20.21
N GLU A 2 -7.04 -6.15 21.52
CA GLU A 2 -6.79 -4.79 22.00
C GLU A 2 -5.34 -4.42 21.68
N SER A 3 -5.12 -3.36 20.89
CA SER A 3 -3.79 -2.85 20.57
C SER A 3 -3.11 -2.38 21.86
N ASN A 4 -2.05 -3.05 22.29
CA ASN A 4 -1.33 -2.66 23.50
C ASN A 4 -0.34 -1.53 23.19
N CYS A 5 -0.86 -0.35 22.84
CA CYS A 5 -0.09 0.88 22.64
C CYS A 5 0.37 1.54 23.95
N SER A 6 0.68 0.70 24.95
CA SER A 6 1.20 1.08 26.26
C SER A 6 2.69 1.39 26.15
N CYS A 7 2.99 2.57 25.62
CA CYS A 7 4.34 3.13 25.60
C CYS A 7 4.41 4.29 26.60
N ASP A 8 5.51 4.36 27.35
CA ASP A 8 5.77 5.37 28.37
C ASP A 8 5.66 6.81 27.83
N ASP A 9 5.43 7.80 28.72
CA ASP A 9 5.19 9.20 28.36
C ASP A 9 6.37 9.90 27.66
N GLY A 10 7.56 9.29 27.63
CA GLY A 10 8.79 9.80 27.02
C GLY A 10 9.03 9.36 25.57
N ARG A 11 7.96 9.16 24.77
CA ARG A 11 8.10 8.67 23.39
C ARG A 11 8.96 9.62 22.54
N PRO A 12 9.94 9.09 21.77
CA PRO A 12 10.69 9.91 20.83
C PRO A 12 9.73 10.48 19.79
N VAL A 13 9.78 11.80 19.61
CA VAL A 13 8.94 12.53 18.65
C VAL A 13 9.64 12.51 17.31
N ILE A 14 9.03 11.84 16.34
CA ILE A 14 9.57 11.74 14.99
C ILE A 14 9.00 12.87 14.16
N THR A 15 9.87 13.67 13.58
CA THR A 15 9.50 14.84 12.76
C THR A 15 9.99 14.71 11.32
N GLU A 16 10.84 13.72 11.07
CA GLU A 16 11.37 13.30 9.79
C GLU A 16 10.22 12.84 8.88
N SER A 17 10.27 13.21 7.60
CA SER A 17 9.29 12.78 6.59
C SER A 17 10.00 12.54 5.27
N GLY A 18 9.44 11.65 4.44
CA GLY A 18 9.98 11.30 3.13
C GLY A 18 11.36 10.67 3.26
N GLU A 19 12.34 11.18 2.50
CA GLU A 19 13.70 10.65 2.49
C GLU A 19 14.34 10.65 3.89
N SER A 20 14.12 11.69 4.71
CA SER A 20 14.67 11.72 6.07
C SER A 20 14.08 10.64 6.97
N PHE A 21 12.79 10.32 6.80
CA PHE A 21 12.15 9.24 7.56
C PHE A 21 12.67 7.87 7.11
N ARG A 22 12.85 7.67 5.79
CA ARG A 22 13.49 6.47 5.24
C ARG A 22 14.90 6.27 5.80
N ILE A 23 15.72 7.31 5.84
CA ILE A 23 17.08 7.26 6.41
C ILE A 23 17.02 6.94 7.90
N LEU A 24 16.12 7.57 8.66
CA LEU A 24 15.94 7.29 10.08
C LEU A 24 15.63 5.80 10.35
N ILE A 25 14.73 5.21 9.56
CA ILE A 25 14.42 3.78 9.68
C ILE A 25 15.63 2.92 9.31
N GLU A 26 16.38 3.28 8.27
CA GLU A 26 17.60 2.58 7.87
C GLU A 26 18.66 2.61 8.98
N GLU A 27 18.90 3.76 9.60
CA GLU A 27 19.82 3.93 10.73
C GLU A 27 19.36 3.10 11.94
N PHE A 28 18.08 3.18 12.30
CA PHE A 28 17.52 2.41 13.41
C PHE A 28 17.70 0.90 13.22
N LEU A 29 17.40 0.37 12.02
CA LEU A 29 17.55 -1.05 11.72
C LEU A 29 19.02 -1.49 11.68
N ASN A 30 19.97 -0.57 11.50
CA ASN A 30 21.40 -0.81 11.60
C ASN A 30 21.95 -0.68 13.04
N GLY A 31 21.08 -0.35 14.02
CA GLY A 31 21.45 -0.17 15.42
C GLY A 31 21.97 1.23 15.77
N ASN A 32 21.77 2.21 14.90
CA ASN A 32 22.11 3.61 15.12
C ASN A 32 20.89 4.39 15.62
N ASP A 33 21.11 5.51 16.31
CA ASP A 33 20.07 6.34 16.96
C ASP A 33 20.03 7.79 16.45
N VAL A 34 20.48 7.99 15.21
CA VAL A 34 20.62 9.31 14.59
C VAL A 34 19.56 9.54 13.51
N SER A 35 19.06 10.77 13.43
CA SER A 35 18.26 11.28 12.31
C SER A 35 19.14 11.53 11.08
N ALA A 36 18.50 11.83 9.95
CA ALA A 36 19.19 12.15 8.69
C ALA A 36 20.11 13.39 8.77
N ASP A 37 19.87 14.33 9.69
CA ASP A 37 20.71 15.51 9.91
C ASP A 37 21.80 15.30 10.98
N GLY A 38 21.90 14.09 11.53
CA GLY A 38 22.88 13.72 12.56
C GLY A 38 22.45 14.05 13.98
N THR A 39 21.21 14.48 14.21
CA THR A 39 20.65 14.64 15.55
C THR A 39 20.46 13.28 16.21
N ASN A 40 21.01 13.08 17.41
CA ASN A 40 20.73 11.88 18.21
C ASN A 40 19.32 12.00 18.80
N LEU A 41 18.46 11.03 18.47
CA LEU A 41 17.06 10.98 18.91
C LEU A 41 16.84 10.07 20.12
N ASP A 42 17.89 9.41 20.63
CA ASP A 42 17.87 8.46 21.76
C ASP A 42 16.82 7.34 21.59
N ILE A 43 16.69 6.84 20.36
CA ILE A 43 15.68 5.83 19.96
C ILE A 43 16.15 4.38 20.15
N SER A 44 17.45 4.15 20.40
CA SER A 44 18.06 2.81 20.38
C SER A 44 17.45 1.84 21.40
N ASN A 45 16.88 2.34 22.49
CA ASN A 45 16.24 1.52 23.53
C ASN A 45 14.71 1.63 23.56
N VAL A 46 14.12 2.31 22.56
CA VAL A 46 12.67 2.48 22.47
C VAL A 46 12.14 1.57 21.35
N PRO A 47 11.21 0.64 21.65
CA PRO A 47 10.57 -0.17 20.60
C PRO A 47 10.00 0.71 19.49
N ILE A 48 10.16 0.32 18.23
CA ILE A 48 9.73 1.12 17.08
C ILE A 48 8.22 1.43 17.10
N ASN A 49 7.40 0.52 17.63
CA ASN A 49 5.96 0.71 17.84
C ASN A 49 5.65 1.91 18.77
N CYS A 50 6.59 2.30 19.61
CA CYS A 50 6.43 3.35 20.61
C CYS A 50 6.83 4.74 20.13
N TRP A 51 7.23 4.89 18.87
CA TRP A 51 7.57 6.18 18.31
C TRP A 51 6.33 7.06 18.16
N ASN A 52 6.45 8.34 18.50
CA ASN A 52 5.40 9.32 18.22
C ASN A 52 5.55 9.82 16.78
N THR A 53 4.85 9.19 15.85
CA THR A 53 4.86 9.51 14.41
C THR A 53 3.82 10.55 14.00
N GLY A 54 3.15 11.22 14.95
CA GLY A 54 2.00 12.11 14.64
C GLY A 54 2.35 13.32 13.77
N SER A 55 3.62 13.65 13.63
CA SER A 55 4.13 14.73 12.76
C SER A 55 4.62 14.23 11.39
N VAL A 56 4.71 12.91 11.18
CA VAL A 56 5.21 12.31 9.94
C VAL A 56 4.15 12.44 8.86
N THR A 57 4.52 13.02 7.72
CA THR A 57 3.58 13.29 6.60
C THR A 57 3.85 12.46 5.36
N ASP A 58 5.02 11.81 5.29
CA ASP A 58 5.44 10.99 4.17
C ASP A 58 6.26 9.81 4.71
N MET A 59 5.73 8.61 4.53
CA MET A 59 6.36 7.34 4.95
C MET A 59 6.87 6.53 3.76
N SER A 60 7.03 7.17 2.60
CA SER A 60 7.45 6.49 1.38
C SER A 60 8.79 5.80 1.57
N PHE A 61 8.90 4.57 1.05
CA PHE A 61 10.10 3.73 1.04
C PHE A 61 10.65 3.34 2.43
N ALA A 62 9.95 3.64 3.54
CA ALA A 62 10.48 3.47 4.89
C ALA A 62 11.07 2.08 5.18
N PHE A 63 10.38 1.02 4.74
CA PHE A 63 10.81 -0.37 4.89
C PHE A 63 11.07 -1.06 3.54
N GLU A 64 11.33 -0.29 2.49
CA GLU A 64 11.66 -0.86 1.18
C GLU A 64 12.87 -1.81 1.29
N ARG A 65 12.68 -3.04 0.80
CA ARG A 65 13.66 -4.13 0.75
C ARG A 65 14.21 -4.54 2.12
N LYS A 66 13.55 -4.18 3.23
CA LYS A 66 13.87 -4.67 4.57
C LYS A 66 13.31 -6.08 4.75
N GLN A 67 13.96 -7.05 4.09
CA GLN A 67 13.48 -8.44 3.94
C GLN A 67 13.20 -9.18 5.25
N THR A 68 13.79 -8.73 6.36
CA THR A 68 13.64 -9.35 7.69
C THR A 68 12.81 -8.49 8.66
N PHE A 69 12.24 -7.37 8.21
CA PHE A 69 11.46 -6.51 9.07
C PHE A 69 10.06 -7.09 9.30
N ASN A 70 9.71 -7.32 10.57
CA ASN A 70 8.38 -7.72 11.01
C ASN A 70 8.10 -7.26 12.46
N GLU A 71 8.70 -6.15 12.87
CA GLU A 71 8.50 -5.61 14.22
C GLU A 71 7.17 -4.84 14.30
N PRO A 72 6.47 -4.85 15.45
CA PRO A 72 5.19 -4.17 15.64
C PRO A 72 5.26 -2.66 15.34
N ILE A 73 4.26 -2.15 14.62
CA ILE A 73 4.09 -0.72 14.23
C ILE A 73 2.62 -0.28 14.23
N GLU A 74 1.73 -1.08 14.80
CA GLU A 74 0.29 -0.84 14.86
C GLU A 74 -0.08 0.44 15.62
N CYS A 75 0.81 0.93 16.49
CA CYS A 75 0.58 2.12 17.33
C CYS A 75 1.04 3.43 16.70
N TRP A 76 1.57 3.38 15.47
CA TRP A 76 1.92 4.58 14.73
C TRP A 76 0.68 5.42 14.42
N ASN A 77 0.78 6.74 14.67
CA ASN A 77 -0.22 7.68 14.23
C ASN A 77 0.05 8.06 12.77
N THR A 78 -0.82 7.62 11.86
CA THR A 78 -0.72 7.88 10.42
C THR A 78 -1.66 8.97 9.91
N SER A 79 -2.39 9.67 10.80
CA SER A 79 -3.47 10.60 10.42
C SER A 79 -3.01 11.79 9.55
N GLN A 80 -1.74 12.16 9.63
CA GLN A 80 -1.11 13.21 8.82
C GLN A 80 -0.37 12.68 7.58
N VAL A 81 -0.25 11.35 7.43
CA VAL A 81 0.50 10.74 6.34
C VAL A 81 -0.26 10.92 5.03
N THR A 82 0.44 11.42 4.02
CA THR A 82 -0.09 11.69 2.68
C THR A 82 0.49 10.77 1.61
N SER A 83 1.62 10.11 1.88
CA SER A 83 2.25 9.14 0.99
C SER A 83 2.76 7.93 1.77
N MET A 84 2.44 6.74 1.26
CA MET A 84 2.93 5.43 1.72
C MET A 84 3.57 4.66 0.54
N GLU A 85 4.04 5.38 -0.47
CA GLU A 85 4.64 4.84 -1.68
C GLU A 85 5.79 3.87 -1.35
N PHE A 86 5.72 2.64 -1.89
CA PHE A 86 6.69 1.56 -1.73
C PHE A 86 7.10 1.27 -0.27
N MET A 87 6.28 1.63 0.71
CA MET A 87 6.64 1.56 2.13
C MET A 87 7.13 0.18 2.57
N PHE A 88 6.50 -0.91 2.10
CA PHE A 88 6.87 -2.30 2.39
C PHE A 88 7.28 -3.08 1.14
N ASN A 89 7.65 -2.39 0.05
CA ASN A 89 8.06 -3.05 -1.19
C ASN A 89 9.23 -4.01 -0.92
N ALA A 90 9.06 -5.29 -1.25
CA ALA A 90 10.02 -6.36 -1.01
C ALA A 90 10.44 -6.55 0.47
N ALA A 91 9.62 -6.12 1.43
CA ALA A 91 9.73 -6.53 2.83
C ALA A 91 9.11 -7.93 3.00
N SER A 92 9.80 -8.96 2.50
CA SER A 92 9.24 -10.28 2.20
C SER A 92 8.48 -10.98 3.33
N ILE A 93 8.81 -10.71 4.59
CA ILE A 93 8.20 -11.35 5.75
C ILE A 93 7.25 -10.44 6.55
N PHE A 94 6.95 -9.24 6.07
CA PHE A 94 6.12 -8.29 6.79
C PHE A 94 4.65 -8.78 6.87
N GLU A 95 4.14 -8.95 8.08
CA GLU A 95 2.80 -9.50 8.39
C GLU A 95 2.18 -8.80 9.61
N GLN A 96 2.56 -7.54 9.89
CA GLN A 96 2.02 -6.82 11.05
C GLN A 96 0.62 -6.27 10.79
N SER A 97 -0.23 -6.32 11.81
CA SER A 97 -1.59 -5.80 11.74
C SER A 97 -1.61 -4.27 11.71
N ILE A 98 -1.92 -3.71 10.54
CA ILE A 98 -1.97 -2.26 10.28
C ILE A 98 -3.38 -1.79 9.86
N GLY A 99 -4.40 -2.62 10.08
CA GLY A 99 -5.79 -2.32 9.72
C GLY A 99 -6.36 -1.08 10.44
N GLU A 100 -5.85 -0.77 11.63
CA GLU A 100 -6.31 0.38 12.45
C GLU A 100 -5.64 1.71 12.09
N TRP A 101 -4.74 1.72 11.09
CA TRP A 101 -4.13 2.96 10.62
C TRP A 101 -5.16 3.91 10.02
N ASN A 102 -5.04 5.19 10.35
CA ASN A 102 -5.84 6.23 9.73
C ASN A 102 -5.22 6.61 8.36
N THR A 103 -5.86 6.19 7.27
CA THR A 103 -5.41 6.45 5.91
C THR A 103 -6.16 7.60 5.20
N SER A 104 -7.03 8.34 5.90
CA SER A 104 -7.94 9.31 5.25
C SER A 104 -7.22 10.45 4.51
N SER A 105 -5.97 10.73 4.89
CA SER A 105 -5.11 11.76 4.31
C SER A 105 -4.20 11.23 3.19
N VAL A 106 -4.10 9.90 3.02
CA VAL A 106 -3.18 9.26 2.09
C VAL A 106 -3.66 9.48 0.65
N LYS A 107 -2.74 9.92 -0.20
CA LYS A 107 -2.96 10.20 -1.62
C LYS A 107 -2.22 9.23 -2.54
N ASN A 108 -1.11 8.67 -2.07
CA ASN A 108 -0.27 7.75 -2.82
C ASN A 108 -0.04 6.44 -2.03
N MET A 109 -0.46 5.31 -2.61
CA MET A 109 -0.24 3.96 -2.09
C MET A 109 0.50 3.08 -3.12
N GLU A 110 1.17 3.71 -4.09
CA GLU A 110 1.90 3.00 -5.14
C GLU A 110 2.87 1.98 -4.55
N GLY A 111 2.76 0.72 -4.97
CA GLY A 111 3.67 -0.36 -4.62
C GLY A 111 3.82 -0.65 -3.12
N MET A 112 2.90 -0.19 -2.27
CA MET A 112 3.02 -0.29 -0.81
C MET A 112 3.33 -1.72 -0.34
N PHE A 113 2.71 -2.73 -0.94
CA PHE A 113 2.92 -4.17 -0.66
C PHE A 113 3.44 -4.95 -1.87
N GLN A 114 4.12 -4.28 -2.80
CA GLN A 114 4.73 -4.94 -3.94
C GLN A 114 5.80 -5.93 -3.48
N ASN A 115 5.81 -7.16 -4.00
CA ASN A 115 6.73 -8.23 -3.58
C ASN A 115 6.72 -8.55 -2.07
N THR A 116 5.65 -8.23 -1.34
CA THR A 116 5.49 -8.58 0.08
C THR A 116 4.84 -9.96 0.19
N THR A 117 5.66 -11.01 0.16
CA THR A 117 5.21 -12.39 -0.13
C THR A 117 4.32 -13.06 0.91
N VAL A 118 4.22 -12.51 2.12
CA VAL A 118 3.42 -13.10 3.21
C VAL A 118 2.29 -12.18 3.71
N PHE A 119 2.22 -10.93 3.26
CA PHE A 119 1.26 -9.97 3.81
C PHE A 119 -0.17 -10.31 3.38
N ASN A 120 -1.00 -10.68 4.34
CA ASN A 120 -2.42 -10.99 4.15
C ASN A 120 -3.29 -10.47 5.32
N GLU A 121 -2.89 -9.34 5.91
CA GLU A 121 -3.58 -8.74 7.06
C GLU A 121 -4.80 -7.90 6.64
N PRO A 122 -5.85 -7.83 7.48
CA PRO A 122 -7.08 -7.11 7.14
C PRO A 122 -6.83 -5.60 7.05
N ILE A 123 -7.11 -5.03 5.88
CA ILE A 123 -7.00 -3.59 5.57
C ILE A 123 -8.27 -3.04 4.88
N GLY A 124 -9.38 -3.79 4.96
CA GLY A 124 -10.65 -3.41 4.34
C GLY A 124 -11.26 -2.13 4.92
N GLU A 125 -10.97 -1.82 6.18
CA GLU A 125 -11.48 -0.63 6.90
C GLU A 125 -10.70 0.66 6.60
N TRP A 126 -9.67 0.60 5.77
CA TRP A 126 -8.93 1.80 5.38
C TRP A 126 -9.80 2.78 4.60
N ASN A 127 -9.72 4.05 4.98
CA ASN A 127 -10.34 5.11 4.20
C ASN A 127 -9.44 5.47 3.00
N THR A 128 -9.85 5.06 1.81
CA THR A 128 -9.13 5.31 0.55
C THR A 128 -9.68 6.49 -0.26
N SER A 129 -10.64 7.27 0.24
CA SER A 129 -11.35 8.29 -0.55
C SER A 129 -10.45 9.39 -1.12
N SER A 130 -9.28 9.60 -0.51
CA SER A 130 -8.28 10.58 -0.92
C SER A 130 -7.19 10.02 -1.85
N VAL A 131 -7.15 8.69 -2.02
CA VAL A 131 -6.10 7.99 -2.76
C VAL A 131 -6.26 8.26 -4.25
N LYS A 132 -5.15 8.64 -4.89
CA LYS A 132 -5.08 8.95 -6.33
C LYS A 132 -4.26 7.93 -7.10
N ASN A 133 -3.29 7.28 -6.46
CA ASN A 133 -2.38 6.34 -7.10
C ASN A 133 -2.36 5.02 -6.30
N MET A 134 -2.77 3.94 -6.96
CA MET A 134 -2.75 2.56 -6.44
C MET A 134 -1.91 1.63 -7.34
N ASN A 135 -1.03 2.20 -8.17
CA ASN A 135 -0.17 1.40 -9.05
C ASN A 135 0.59 0.33 -8.27
N SER A 136 0.69 -0.86 -8.82
CA SER A 136 1.51 -1.96 -8.28
C SER A 136 1.24 -2.35 -6.82
N MET A 137 0.17 -1.89 -6.18
CA MET A 137 0.01 -1.96 -4.71
C MET A 137 0.19 -3.39 -4.15
N PHE A 138 -0.29 -4.40 -4.87
CA PHE A 138 -0.19 -5.83 -4.53
C PHE A 138 0.54 -6.65 -5.59
N ARG A 139 1.34 -6.00 -6.44
CA ARG A 139 2.08 -6.69 -7.50
C ARG A 139 3.04 -7.72 -6.91
N PHE A 140 2.98 -8.95 -7.40
CA PHE A 140 3.72 -10.11 -6.86
C PHE A 140 3.47 -10.39 -5.36
N ASN A 141 2.37 -9.90 -4.78
CA ASN A 141 1.91 -10.37 -3.48
C ASN A 141 1.07 -11.63 -3.70
N GLU A 142 1.72 -12.79 -3.58
CA GLU A 142 1.12 -14.07 -3.96
C GLU A 142 -0.01 -14.55 -3.05
N VAL A 143 -0.06 -14.07 -1.79
CA VAL A 143 -0.96 -14.59 -0.75
C VAL A 143 -2.12 -13.66 -0.40
N PHE A 144 -2.02 -12.37 -0.74
CA PHE A 144 -3.04 -11.39 -0.36
C PHE A 144 -4.42 -11.73 -0.94
N ASN A 145 -5.41 -11.85 -0.07
CA ASN A 145 -6.80 -12.16 -0.43
C ASN A 145 -7.80 -11.60 0.61
N GLN A 146 -7.50 -10.46 1.21
CA GLN A 146 -8.39 -9.81 2.19
C GLN A 146 -9.44 -8.93 1.51
N PRO A 147 -10.65 -8.82 2.07
CA PRO A 147 -11.73 -8.05 1.47
C PRO A 147 -11.37 -6.56 1.43
N ILE A 148 -11.38 -6.01 0.22
CA ILE A 148 -11.11 -4.58 -0.09
C ILE A 148 -12.21 -3.97 -0.99
N GLY A 149 -13.35 -4.66 -1.10
CA GLY A 149 -14.48 -4.22 -1.91
C GLY A 149 -15.09 -2.89 -1.45
N GLU A 150 -15.01 -2.61 -0.15
CA GLU A 150 -15.55 -1.38 0.48
C GLU A 150 -14.65 -0.15 0.31
N TRP A 151 -13.48 -0.30 -0.34
CA TRP A 151 -12.61 0.83 -0.62
C TRP A 151 -13.30 1.83 -1.55
N ASN A 152 -13.24 3.10 -1.17
CA ASN A 152 -13.67 4.19 -2.04
C ASN A 152 -12.57 4.49 -3.08
N THR A 153 -12.80 4.12 -4.33
CA THR A 153 -11.86 4.34 -5.45
C THR A 153 -12.20 5.54 -6.33
N SER A 154 -13.21 6.35 -5.99
CA SER A 154 -13.72 7.43 -6.86
C SER A 154 -12.71 8.55 -7.15
N SER A 155 -11.61 8.61 -6.39
CA SER A 155 -10.51 9.56 -6.58
C SER A 155 -9.31 8.96 -7.32
N VAL A 156 -9.27 7.64 -7.49
CA VAL A 156 -8.13 6.90 -8.06
C VAL A 156 -7.98 7.24 -9.53
N LYS A 157 -6.75 7.55 -9.93
CA LYS A 157 -6.38 7.93 -11.29
C LYS A 157 -5.71 6.79 -12.05
N THR A 158 -5.07 5.86 -11.34
CA THR A 158 -4.30 4.78 -11.95
C THR A 158 -4.20 3.57 -11.01
N MET A 159 -4.31 2.39 -11.62
CA MET A 159 -4.27 1.05 -11.02
C MET A 159 -3.34 0.14 -11.84
N PHE A 160 -2.34 0.73 -12.50
CA PHE A 160 -1.40 0.04 -13.37
C PHE A 160 -0.74 -1.11 -12.61
N ILE A 161 -0.76 -2.32 -13.18
CA ILE A 161 -0.18 -3.56 -12.62
C ILE A 161 -0.54 -3.84 -11.14
N MET A 162 -1.65 -3.30 -10.61
CA MET A 162 -1.97 -3.35 -9.18
C MET A 162 -1.99 -4.77 -8.59
N PHE A 163 -2.51 -5.74 -9.35
CA PHE A 163 -2.60 -7.16 -8.99
C PHE A 163 -1.81 -8.06 -9.95
N GLU A 164 -0.81 -7.53 -10.68
CA GLU A 164 0.02 -8.38 -11.55
C GLU A 164 0.68 -9.48 -10.69
N SER A 165 0.43 -10.75 -11.04
CA SER A 165 0.88 -11.95 -10.32
C SER A 165 0.40 -12.06 -8.85
N ALA A 166 -0.70 -11.40 -8.47
CA ALA A 166 -1.34 -11.61 -7.19
C ALA A 166 -2.18 -12.91 -7.22
N VAL A 167 -1.49 -14.06 -7.19
CA VAL A 167 -2.09 -15.35 -7.59
C VAL A 167 -3.27 -15.80 -6.73
N SER A 168 -3.33 -15.42 -5.46
CA SER A 168 -4.43 -15.80 -4.54
C SER A 168 -5.60 -14.82 -4.52
N PHE A 169 -5.45 -13.63 -5.10
CA PHE A 169 -6.45 -12.57 -4.97
C PHE A 169 -7.74 -12.91 -5.74
N ASN A 170 -8.87 -12.96 -5.03
CA ASN A 170 -10.17 -13.25 -5.61
C ASN A 170 -11.32 -12.61 -4.81
N GLN A 171 -11.17 -11.35 -4.41
CA GLN A 171 -12.17 -10.63 -3.60
C GLN A 171 -13.08 -9.76 -4.46
N PRO A 172 -14.37 -9.61 -4.07
CA PRO A 172 -15.33 -8.82 -4.83
C PRO A 172 -14.92 -7.35 -4.81
N ILE A 173 -14.66 -6.80 -6.00
CA ILE A 173 -14.27 -5.40 -6.24
C ILE A 173 -15.13 -4.77 -7.35
N GLY A 174 -16.25 -5.40 -7.68
CA GLY A 174 -17.16 -4.93 -8.73
C GLY A 174 -17.79 -3.58 -8.43
N ASP A 175 -17.92 -3.23 -7.14
CA ASP A 175 -18.52 -1.98 -6.68
C ASP A 175 -17.54 -0.79 -6.66
N TRP A 176 -16.28 -1.00 -7.07
CA TRP A 176 -15.32 0.09 -7.22
C TRP A 176 -15.74 1.08 -8.29
N ASP A 177 -15.69 2.37 -7.95
CA ASP A 177 -15.84 3.46 -8.90
C ASP A 177 -14.53 3.69 -9.66
N THR A 178 -14.53 3.32 -10.95
CA THR A 178 -13.39 3.49 -11.86
C THR A 178 -13.54 4.70 -12.78
N SER A 179 -14.61 5.49 -12.66
CA SER A 179 -14.91 6.62 -13.56
C SER A 179 -13.82 7.68 -13.57
N ALA A 180 -13.06 7.80 -12.47
CA ALA A 180 -11.96 8.72 -12.32
C ALA A 180 -10.62 8.21 -12.89
N VAL A 181 -10.53 6.91 -13.21
CA VAL A 181 -9.31 6.29 -13.74
C VAL A 181 -9.12 6.78 -15.16
N THR A 182 -8.01 7.47 -15.38
CA THR A 182 -7.71 8.12 -16.65
C THR A 182 -6.25 7.94 -16.99
N PHE A 183 -5.96 7.81 -18.28
CA PHE A 183 -4.61 7.96 -18.76
C PHE A 183 -4.09 9.37 -18.41
N ASN A 184 -2.96 9.44 -17.70
CA ASN A 184 -2.20 10.68 -17.56
C ASN A 184 -0.98 10.59 -18.49
N PRO A 185 -0.92 11.37 -19.59
CA PRO A 185 0.23 11.39 -20.49
C PRO A 185 1.53 11.85 -19.78
N PRO A 186 2.71 11.74 -20.42
CA PRO A 186 4.00 11.38 -19.83
C PRO A 186 4.45 12.07 -18.52
N PRO A 187 5.31 11.39 -17.73
CA PRO A 187 6.28 10.40 -18.21
C PRO A 187 5.78 8.96 -18.29
N ASN A 188 4.58 8.65 -17.79
CA ASN A 188 4.09 7.27 -17.75
C ASN A 188 3.64 6.83 -19.15
N PHE A 189 4.44 5.98 -19.79
CA PHE A 189 4.15 5.38 -21.10
C PHE A 189 3.06 4.28 -21.02
N TYR A 190 2.63 3.93 -19.80
CA TYR A 190 1.72 2.81 -19.55
C TYR A 190 0.30 3.32 -19.29
N GLY A 191 -0.70 2.57 -19.78
CA GLY A 191 -2.11 2.86 -19.52
C GLY A 191 -2.50 2.60 -18.07
N ALA A 192 -3.50 3.34 -17.59
CA ALA A 192 -3.91 3.38 -16.18
C ALA A 192 -4.40 2.04 -15.61
N MET A 193 -4.70 1.04 -16.45
CA MET A 193 -5.09 -0.33 -16.06
C MET A 193 -4.32 -1.40 -16.85
N VAL A 194 -3.20 -1.05 -17.50
CA VAL A 194 -2.39 -2.05 -18.22
C VAL A 194 -1.92 -3.12 -17.23
N ASN A 195 -2.10 -4.38 -17.62
CA ASN A 195 -1.69 -5.57 -16.87
C ASN A 195 -2.22 -5.65 -15.42
N MET A 196 -3.35 -4.99 -15.11
CA MET A 196 -3.86 -4.91 -13.72
C MET A 196 -4.01 -6.29 -13.07
N PHE A 197 -4.52 -7.31 -13.78
CA PHE A 197 -4.68 -8.69 -13.32
C PHE A 197 -3.82 -9.69 -14.09
N LYS A 198 -2.76 -9.23 -14.75
CA LYS A 198 -1.88 -10.14 -15.48
C LYS A 198 -1.32 -11.20 -14.54
N ASP A 199 -1.41 -12.48 -14.89
CA ASP A 199 -1.00 -13.64 -14.09
C ASP A 199 -1.70 -13.78 -12.71
N ALA A 200 -2.77 -13.01 -12.44
CA ALA A 200 -3.63 -13.16 -11.25
C ALA A 200 -4.54 -14.38 -11.40
N SER A 201 -3.95 -15.58 -11.34
CA SER A 201 -4.58 -16.82 -11.80
C SER A 201 -5.88 -17.21 -11.08
N SER A 202 -6.11 -16.78 -9.83
CA SER A 202 -7.35 -17.07 -9.09
C SER A 202 -8.46 -16.04 -9.30
N PHE A 203 -8.17 -14.86 -9.86
CA PHE A 203 -9.16 -13.78 -9.94
C PHE A 203 -10.32 -14.15 -10.86
N ASN A 204 -11.54 -14.15 -10.33
CA ASN A 204 -12.75 -14.46 -11.09
C ASN A 204 -14.00 -13.74 -10.56
N GLN A 205 -13.84 -12.50 -10.10
CA GLN A 205 -14.95 -11.69 -9.60
C GLN A 205 -15.51 -10.78 -10.69
N SER A 206 -16.83 -10.54 -10.63
CA SER A 206 -17.50 -9.68 -11.60
C SER A 206 -17.04 -8.23 -11.46
N ILE A 207 -16.74 -7.60 -12.59
CA ILE A 207 -16.31 -6.21 -12.74
C ILE A 207 -17.00 -5.55 -13.95
N ASP A 208 -18.13 -6.11 -14.37
CA ASP A 208 -19.00 -5.58 -15.44
C ASP A 208 -19.63 -4.23 -15.04
N ALA A 209 -19.58 -3.84 -13.76
CA ALA A 209 -20.10 -2.56 -13.30
C ALA A 209 -19.10 -1.40 -13.43
N TRP A 210 -17.83 -1.69 -13.74
CA TRP A 210 -16.80 -0.66 -13.84
C TRP A 210 -17.05 0.31 -14.99
N ASP A 211 -16.96 1.61 -14.70
CA ASP A 211 -16.91 2.65 -15.72
C ASP A 211 -15.50 2.73 -16.31
N ILE A 212 -15.33 2.17 -17.50
CA ILE A 212 -14.07 2.20 -18.25
C ILE A 212 -14.06 3.25 -19.36
N SER A 213 -15.03 4.17 -19.42
CA SER A 213 -15.15 5.12 -20.54
C SER A 213 -13.94 6.04 -20.69
N ASN A 214 -13.21 6.27 -19.59
CA ASN A 214 -11.99 7.09 -19.55
C ASN A 214 -10.68 6.28 -19.67
N VAL A 215 -10.77 4.94 -19.72
CA VAL A 215 -9.61 4.04 -19.80
C VAL A 215 -9.29 3.73 -21.27
N THR A 216 -8.21 4.31 -21.77
CA THR A 216 -7.83 4.18 -23.20
C THR A 216 -6.99 2.94 -23.51
N PHE A 217 -6.28 2.38 -22.52
CA PHE A 217 -5.40 1.22 -22.69
C PHE A 217 -5.51 0.26 -21.52
N MET A 218 -5.93 -0.97 -21.83
CA MET A 218 -6.03 -2.13 -20.92
C MET A 218 -5.22 -3.32 -21.45
N LEU A 219 -4.07 -3.04 -22.09
CA LEU A 219 -3.22 -4.07 -22.64
C LEU A 219 -2.86 -5.10 -21.55
N GLY A 220 -3.06 -6.38 -21.86
CA GLY A 220 -2.73 -7.50 -20.98
C GLY A 220 -3.49 -7.53 -19.65
N MET A 221 -4.61 -6.80 -19.52
CA MET A 221 -5.44 -6.74 -18.30
C MET A 221 -5.63 -8.10 -17.61
N PHE A 222 -5.92 -9.15 -18.39
CA PHE A 222 -6.17 -10.53 -17.92
C PHE A 222 -5.22 -11.56 -18.55
N ASP A 223 -4.08 -11.13 -19.10
CA ASP A 223 -3.10 -12.08 -19.66
C ASP A 223 -2.65 -13.05 -18.55
N GLY A 224 -2.74 -14.36 -18.75
CA GLY A 224 -2.42 -15.34 -17.69
C GLY A 224 -3.41 -15.43 -16.50
N ALA A 225 -4.47 -14.62 -16.44
CA ALA A 225 -5.54 -14.72 -15.43
C ALA A 225 -6.46 -15.92 -15.72
N SER A 226 -5.94 -17.13 -15.49
CA SER A 226 -6.51 -18.38 -16.01
C SER A 226 -7.91 -18.74 -15.50
N SER A 227 -8.32 -18.24 -14.33
CA SER A 227 -9.68 -18.47 -13.81
C SER A 227 -10.72 -17.47 -14.32
N PHE A 228 -10.30 -16.34 -14.90
CA PHE A 228 -11.21 -15.25 -15.25
C PHE A 228 -12.15 -15.65 -16.39
N ASN A 229 -13.45 -15.72 -16.11
CA ASN A 229 -14.49 -16.07 -17.07
C ASN A 229 -15.76 -15.22 -16.94
N GLN A 230 -15.65 -14.03 -16.36
CA GLN A 230 -16.78 -13.14 -16.09
C GLN A 230 -17.26 -12.40 -17.34
N CYS A 231 -18.52 -12.00 -17.33
CA CYS A 231 -19.12 -11.16 -18.37
C CYS A 231 -18.56 -9.74 -18.30
N LEU A 232 -18.26 -9.15 -19.46
CA LEU A 232 -17.75 -7.78 -19.65
C LEU A 232 -18.54 -7.08 -20.78
N SER A 233 -19.87 -7.15 -20.70
CA SER A 233 -20.78 -6.69 -21.75
C SER A 233 -21.02 -5.19 -21.78
N THR A 234 -20.69 -4.50 -20.69
CA THR A 234 -20.85 -3.04 -20.51
C THR A 234 -19.58 -2.25 -20.85
N TRP A 235 -18.47 -2.94 -21.07
CA TRP A 235 -17.16 -2.39 -21.37
C TRP A 235 -17.09 -1.90 -22.83
#